data_AF-A0A9X9YZZ9-F1
#
_entry.id   AF-A0A9X9YZZ9-F1
#
_cell.length_a   1.000
_cell.length_b   1.000
_cell.length_c   1.000
_cell.angle_alpha   90.00
_cell.angle_beta   90.00
_cell.angle_gamma   90.00
#
_symmetry.space_group_name_H-M   'P 1'
#
loop_
_entity.id
_entity.type
_entity.pdbx_description
1 polymer ?
#
loop_
_entity_poly.entity_id
_entity_poly.type
_entity_poly.pdbx_seq_one_letter_code
_entity_poly.pdbx_strand_id
1 'polypeptide(L)'
;MATGFSVFVNIGGKVSPSLNAAVNAAKTQVNGLGASLAAMAAKMNAPFAAVNQHLANTSKRMAAMQRHGRNATLGVTTPAAWFGASMIKDAAEFAKAGNMVEALGEATKEQRLELSKMSQDLAGRFDAGGATGILKSATELLKAGFTFEQAKGALEQVLAASALAGDMTPADVGASLSKTITQFRMPMKTYEQAMKSSTIVTDRMVYAAVSTVASMKDISESFKYAGGVASTTGNSLDSVTAMVMAFAKAGVLGSDAGVALRSAIVRLVKMPKGGMKALSRIGMNLSDYTQARPVTADTVVET
;
A
#
# COMPACT_ATOMS: atom_id res chain seq x y z
N MET A 1 75.09 16.79 48.85
CA MET A 1 74.84 15.34 48.82
C MET A 1 73.44 15.10 48.28
N ALA A 2 73.34 14.44 47.12
CA ALA A 2 72.25 13.59 46.63
C ALA A 2 72.40 13.48 45.10
N THR A 3 72.92 12.36 44.64
CA THR A 3 73.14 11.99 43.23
C THR A 3 71.81 11.72 42.53
N GLY A 4 71.60 12.35 41.36
CA GLY A 4 70.39 12.19 40.56
C GLY A 4 70.24 10.79 39.97
N PHE A 5 69.04 10.21 40.11
CA PHE A 5 68.59 9.02 39.40
C PHE A 5 67.53 9.43 38.38
N SER A 6 67.89 9.43 37.10
CA SER A 6 66.97 9.61 35.98
C SER A 6 66.58 8.24 35.45
N VAL A 7 65.36 7.76 35.73
CA VAL A 7 64.82 6.54 35.09
C VAL A 7 64.08 6.97 33.83
N PHE A 8 64.73 6.78 32.68
CA PHE A 8 64.06 6.82 31.38
C PHE A 8 63.22 5.55 31.24
N VAL A 9 61.91 5.64 31.48
CA VAL A 9 60.99 4.57 31.05
C VAL A 9 60.72 4.78 29.56
N ASN A 10 61.40 3.97 28.75
CA ASN A 10 61.14 3.82 27.34
C ASN A 10 59.73 3.23 27.15
N ILE A 11 58.72 4.07 26.89
CA ILE A 11 57.36 3.63 26.50
C ILE A 11 57.31 3.24 25.00
N GLY A 12 58.46 3.03 24.37
CA GLY A 12 58.59 2.42 23.05
C GLY A 12 58.72 0.92 23.18
N GLY A 13 57.59 0.20 23.20
CA GLY A 13 57.61 -1.22 22.85
C GLY A 13 56.90 -2.18 23.80
N LYS A 14 55.62 -1.94 24.11
CA LYS A 14 54.61 -3.02 24.18
C LYS A 14 53.26 -2.44 23.73
N VAL A 15 53.15 -2.15 22.43
CA VAL A 15 51.83 -2.03 21.81
C VAL A 15 51.23 -3.42 21.90
N SER A 16 50.34 -3.61 22.88
CA SER A 16 49.75 -4.91 23.21
C SER A 16 49.26 -5.63 21.94
N PRO A 17 49.46 -6.96 21.80
CA PRO A 17 48.92 -7.74 20.69
C PRO A 17 47.41 -7.54 20.50
N SER A 18 46.71 -7.15 21.58
CA SER A 18 45.30 -6.77 21.59
C SER A 18 44.98 -5.50 20.81
N LEU A 19 45.91 -4.54 20.68
CA LEU A 19 45.68 -3.30 19.94
C LEU A 19 45.83 -3.54 18.43
N ASN A 20 46.84 -4.29 18.00
CA ASN A 20 46.94 -4.72 16.60
C ASN A 20 45.80 -5.67 16.22
N ALA A 21 45.39 -6.56 17.12
CA ALA A 21 44.21 -7.39 16.92
C ALA A 21 42.92 -6.56 16.85
N ALA A 22 42.75 -5.56 17.72
CA ALA A 22 41.60 -4.66 17.71
C ALA A 22 41.58 -3.74 16.48
N VAL A 23 42.74 -3.23 16.05
CA VAL A 23 42.88 -2.44 14.81
C VAL A 23 42.61 -3.31 13.59
N ASN A 24 43.09 -4.56 13.56
CA ASN A 24 42.78 -5.49 12.48
C ASN A 24 41.32 -5.93 12.48
N ALA A 25 40.70 -6.13 13.65
CA ALA A 25 39.28 -6.41 13.78
C ALA A 25 38.43 -5.22 13.32
N ALA A 26 38.78 -4.00 13.76
CA ALA A 26 38.13 -2.77 13.32
C ALA A 26 38.33 -2.54 11.81
N LYS A 27 39.51 -2.80 11.26
CA LYS A 27 39.79 -2.69 9.82
C LYS A 27 39.00 -3.75 9.01
N THR A 28 38.81 -4.94 9.56
CA THR A 28 37.98 -6.00 8.96
C THR A 28 36.50 -5.62 9.02
N GLN A 29 36.06 -5.01 10.12
CA GLN A 29 34.69 -4.54 10.30
C GLN A 29 34.39 -3.31 9.44
N VAL A 30 35.35 -2.40 9.27
CA VAL A 30 35.28 -1.24 8.36
C VAL A 30 35.33 -1.68 6.90
N ASN A 31 36.12 -2.69 6.55
CA ASN A 31 36.11 -3.29 5.21
C ASN A 31 34.80 -4.06 4.95
N GLY A 32 34.23 -4.71 5.97
CA GLY A 32 32.90 -5.32 5.91
C GLY A 32 31.77 -4.29 5.82
N LEU A 33 31.93 -3.13 6.46
CA LEU A 33 31.07 -1.96 6.32
C LEU A 33 31.20 -1.34 4.93
N GLY A 34 32.40 -1.25 4.37
CA GLY A 34 32.64 -0.80 2.99
C GLY A 34 32.04 -1.76 1.97
N ALA A 35 32.14 -3.07 2.19
CA ALA A 35 31.53 -4.10 1.35
C ALA A 35 30.00 -4.11 1.47
N SER A 36 29.45 -3.90 2.68
CA SER A 36 27.99 -3.81 2.89
C SER A 36 27.42 -2.47 2.42
N LEU A 37 28.16 -1.38 2.50
CA LEU A 37 27.80 -0.08 1.94
C LEU A 37 27.95 -0.06 0.42
N ALA A 38 28.94 -0.75 -0.14
CA ALA A 38 29.06 -0.99 -1.58
C ALA A 38 27.94 -1.92 -2.08
N ALA A 39 27.55 -2.94 -1.30
CA ALA A 39 26.41 -3.79 -1.60
C ALA A 39 25.07 -3.03 -1.44
N MET A 40 24.97 -2.11 -0.50
CA MET A 40 23.82 -1.22 -0.31
C MET A 40 23.75 -0.18 -1.42
N ALA A 41 24.87 0.43 -1.80
CA ALA A 41 25.01 1.33 -2.94
C ALA A 41 24.74 0.59 -4.26
N ALA A 42 25.16 -0.66 -4.41
CA ALA A 42 24.81 -1.50 -5.56
C ALA A 42 23.33 -1.92 -5.54
N LYS A 43 22.71 -2.14 -4.36
CA LYS A 43 21.27 -2.39 -4.21
C LYS A 43 20.41 -1.13 -4.34
N MET A 44 20.94 0.05 -4.08
CA MET A 44 20.29 1.34 -4.37
C MET A 44 20.52 1.75 -5.83
N ASN A 45 21.68 1.46 -6.42
CA ASN A 45 21.92 1.65 -7.85
C ASN A 45 21.26 0.57 -8.70
N ALA A 46 20.91 -0.61 -8.21
CA ALA A 46 20.18 -1.60 -9.00
C ALA A 46 18.82 -1.09 -9.50
N PRO A 47 17.96 -0.46 -8.66
CA PRO A 47 16.73 0.17 -9.13
C PRO A 47 17.02 1.46 -9.94
N PHE A 48 18.04 2.27 -9.61
CA PHE A 48 18.37 3.46 -10.40
C PHE A 48 19.05 3.17 -11.75
N ALA A 49 19.84 2.10 -11.86
CA ALA A 49 20.42 1.59 -13.10
C ALA A 49 19.39 0.80 -13.90
N ALA A 50 18.45 0.11 -13.26
CA ALA A 50 17.27 -0.45 -13.92
C ALA A 50 16.37 0.66 -14.46
N VAL A 51 16.18 1.77 -13.74
CA VAL A 51 15.43 2.96 -14.18
C VAL A 51 16.20 3.73 -15.27
N ASN A 52 17.53 3.89 -15.18
CA ASN A 52 18.34 4.51 -16.23
C ASN A 52 18.44 3.62 -17.48
N GLN A 53 18.50 2.29 -17.34
CA GLN A 53 18.35 1.37 -18.47
C GLN A 53 16.93 1.39 -19.01
N HIS A 54 15.90 1.51 -18.17
CA HIS A 54 14.52 1.66 -18.62
C HIS A 54 14.35 2.97 -19.38
N LEU A 55 14.95 4.07 -18.92
CA LEU A 55 14.87 5.38 -19.54
C LEU A 55 15.73 5.45 -20.81
N ALA A 56 16.87 4.77 -20.86
CA ALA A 56 17.70 4.60 -22.06
C ALA A 56 17.05 3.66 -23.10
N ASN A 57 16.35 2.62 -22.66
CA ASN A 57 15.62 1.70 -23.53
C ASN A 57 14.29 2.30 -24.00
N THR A 58 13.62 3.10 -23.15
CA THR A 58 12.43 3.88 -23.49
C THR A 58 12.79 5.05 -24.40
N SER A 59 13.92 5.74 -24.19
CA SER A 59 14.39 6.81 -25.08
C SER A 59 14.86 6.26 -26.43
N LYS A 60 15.50 5.08 -26.47
CA LYS A 60 15.79 4.38 -27.74
C LYS A 60 14.52 3.91 -28.45
N ARG A 61 13.50 3.44 -27.71
CA ARG A 61 12.17 3.08 -28.26
C ARG A 61 11.39 4.32 -28.74
N MET A 62 11.46 5.44 -28.02
CA MET A 62 10.90 6.73 -28.41
C MET A 62 11.61 7.33 -29.61
N ALA A 63 12.94 7.22 -29.71
CA ALA A 63 13.71 7.67 -30.86
C ALA A 63 13.43 6.81 -32.10
N ALA A 64 13.25 5.49 -31.94
CA ALA A 64 12.78 4.60 -33.00
C ALA A 64 11.33 4.93 -33.40
N MET A 65 10.46 5.23 -32.43
CA MET A 65 9.08 5.65 -32.67
C MET A 65 8.98 7.05 -33.29
N GLN A 66 9.84 8.00 -32.97
CA GLN A 66 9.88 9.33 -33.60
C GLN A 66 10.49 9.28 -35.01
N ARG A 67 11.48 8.42 -35.27
CA ARG A 67 12.06 8.25 -36.61
C ARG A 67 11.18 7.42 -37.55
N HIS A 68 10.23 6.63 -37.04
CA HIS A 68 9.32 5.81 -37.87
C HIS A 68 7.82 6.18 -37.70
N GLY A 69 7.47 7.05 -36.76
CA GLY A 69 6.10 7.45 -36.43
C GLY A 69 5.49 8.50 -37.36
N ARG A 70 6.21 8.94 -38.39
CA ARG A 70 5.63 9.81 -39.43
C ARG A 70 4.90 9.04 -40.53
N ASN A 71 5.02 7.70 -40.58
CA ASN A 71 4.38 6.83 -41.59
C ASN A 71 3.57 5.64 -41.01
N ALA A 72 3.35 5.56 -39.69
CA ALA A 72 2.64 4.43 -39.06
C ALA A 72 1.16 4.73 -38.73
N THR A 73 0.56 5.72 -39.40
CA THR A 73 -0.86 6.01 -39.27
C THR A 73 -1.59 5.38 -40.46
N LEU A 74 -2.41 4.37 -40.15
CA LEU A 74 -3.44 3.75 -41.01
C LEU A 74 -2.94 2.71 -42.03
N GLY A 75 -2.91 1.44 -41.61
CA GLY A 75 -2.74 0.32 -42.54
C GLY A 75 -2.95 -1.01 -41.84
N VAL A 76 -4.06 -1.66 -42.17
CA VAL A 76 -4.54 -2.92 -41.58
C VAL A 76 -3.66 -4.08 -42.04
N THR A 77 -2.46 -4.27 -41.46
CA THR A 77 -1.69 -5.55 -41.54
C THR A 77 -0.52 -5.57 -40.56
N THR A 78 -0.50 -6.61 -39.73
CA THR A 78 0.40 -6.86 -38.59
C THR A 78 1.90 -6.91 -38.94
N PRO A 79 2.80 -6.28 -38.16
CA PRO A 79 4.19 -6.73 -38.06
C PRO A 79 4.34 -7.64 -36.83
N ALA A 80 4.06 -8.94 -37.01
CA ALA A 80 4.16 -9.96 -35.98
C ALA A 80 5.61 -10.19 -35.46
N ALA A 81 6.61 -9.62 -36.12
CA ALA A 81 8.04 -9.83 -35.84
C ALA A 81 8.64 -8.88 -34.79
N TRP A 82 7.89 -7.87 -34.30
CA TRP A 82 8.40 -6.88 -33.33
C TRP A 82 7.97 -7.13 -31.87
N PHE A 83 7.15 -8.15 -31.63
CA PHE A 83 6.58 -8.45 -30.32
C PHE A 83 7.54 -9.30 -29.48
N GLY A 84 8.24 -8.68 -28.52
CA GLY A 84 9.08 -9.41 -27.55
C GLY A 84 8.25 -10.21 -26.53
N ALA A 85 8.89 -11.14 -25.82
CA ALA A 85 8.25 -11.99 -24.80
C ALA A 85 7.44 -11.21 -23.73
N SER A 86 7.84 -9.96 -23.45
CA SER A 86 7.11 -9.05 -22.56
C SER A 86 5.73 -8.68 -23.10
N MET A 87 5.58 -8.42 -24.41
CA MET A 87 4.27 -8.08 -25.00
C MET A 87 3.33 -9.28 -25.07
N ILE A 88 3.85 -10.49 -25.29
CA ILE A 88 3.06 -11.73 -25.20
C ILE A 88 2.57 -11.94 -23.75
N LYS A 89 3.46 -11.73 -22.77
CA LYS A 89 3.10 -11.80 -21.35
C LYS A 89 2.05 -10.75 -20.98
N ASP A 90 2.22 -9.51 -21.44
CA ASP A 90 1.28 -8.42 -21.16
C ASP A 90 -0.10 -8.66 -21.80
N ALA A 91 -0.14 -9.16 -23.04
CA ALA A 91 -1.37 -9.57 -23.72
C ALA A 91 -2.05 -10.76 -23.02
N ALA A 92 -1.26 -11.74 -22.56
CA ALA A 92 -1.78 -12.87 -21.79
C ALA A 92 -2.33 -12.44 -20.43
N GLU A 93 -1.64 -11.53 -19.72
CA GLU A 93 -2.13 -10.96 -18.46
C GLU A 93 -3.38 -10.10 -18.66
N PHE A 94 -3.46 -9.33 -19.74
CA PHE A 94 -4.64 -8.55 -20.12
C PHE A 94 -5.83 -9.47 -20.41
N ALA A 95 -5.64 -10.51 -21.23
CA ALA A 95 -6.68 -11.49 -21.52
C ALA A 95 -7.13 -12.23 -20.25
N LYS A 96 -6.19 -12.60 -19.37
CA LYS A 96 -6.49 -13.23 -18.08
C LYS A 96 -7.32 -12.32 -17.17
N ALA A 97 -6.96 -11.04 -17.06
CA ALA A 97 -7.72 -10.07 -16.27
C ALA A 97 -9.12 -9.85 -16.85
N GLY A 98 -9.25 -9.72 -18.18
CA GLY A 98 -10.55 -9.62 -18.84
C GLY A 98 -11.43 -10.86 -18.64
N ASN A 99 -10.86 -12.07 -18.70
CA ASN A 99 -11.60 -13.31 -18.43
C ASN A 99 -12.04 -13.41 -16.95
N MET A 100 -11.27 -12.86 -16.01
CA MET A 100 -11.68 -12.79 -14.60
C MET A 100 -12.87 -11.85 -14.41
N VAL A 101 -12.92 -10.72 -15.11
CA VAL A 101 -14.08 -9.81 -15.09
C VAL A 101 -15.35 -10.53 -15.57
N GLU A 102 -15.26 -11.27 -16.68
CA GLU A 102 -16.38 -12.07 -17.22
C GLU A 102 -16.84 -13.14 -16.21
N ALA A 103 -15.90 -13.82 -15.56
CA ALA A 103 -16.21 -14.87 -14.59
C ALA A 103 -16.76 -14.34 -13.24
N LEU A 104 -16.36 -13.15 -12.81
CA LEU A 104 -16.69 -12.62 -11.47
C LEU A 104 -17.89 -11.69 -11.46
N GLY A 105 -18.16 -10.99 -12.57
CA GLY A 105 -19.23 -9.98 -12.64
C GLY A 105 -20.52 -10.46 -13.29
N GLU A 106 -20.64 -11.76 -13.64
CA GLU A 106 -21.66 -12.26 -14.59
C GLU A 106 -21.70 -11.44 -15.89
N ALA A 107 -20.57 -10.82 -16.24
CA ALA A 107 -20.52 -9.83 -17.30
C ALA A 107 -20.58 -10.54 -18.65
N THR A 108 -21.43 -10.05 -19.56
CA THR A 108 -21.49 -10.60 -20.92
C THR A 108 -20.17 -10.33 -21.66
N LYS A 109 -19.94 -11.05 -22.76
CA LYS A 109 -18.75 -10.82 -23.61
C LYS A 109 -18.64 -9.37 -24.06
N GLU A 110 -19.78 -8.72 -24.29
CA GLU A 110 -19.90 -7.32 -24.70
C GLU A 110 -19.44 -6.39 -23.57
N GLN A 111 -19.87 -6.63 -22.33
CA GLN A 111 -19.45 -5.88 -21.15
C GLN A 111 -17.95 -6.02 -20.89
N ARG A 112 -17.39 -7.23 -21.00
CA ARG A 112 -15.94 -7.42 -20.94
C ARG A 112 -15.20 -6.59 -22.00
N LEU A 113 -15.71 -6.57 -23.23
CA LEU A 113 -15.11 -5.82 -24.32
C LEU A 113 -15.18 -4.30 -24.08
N GLU A 114 -16.30 -3.83 -23.55
CA GLU A 114 -16.50 -2.44 -23.14
C GLU A 114 -15.48 -2.04 -22.07
N LEU A 115 -15.35 -2.82 -21.00
CA LEU A 115 -14.39 -2.55 -19.94
C LEU A 115 -12.94 -2.63 -20.43
N SER A 116 -12.65 -3.53 -21.37
CA SER A 116 -11.34 -3.64 -22.02
C SER A 116 -11.00 -2.38 -22.80
N LYS A 117 -11.95 -1.85 -23.58
CA LYS A 117 -11.80 -0.58 -24.32
C LYS A 117 -11.65 0.60 -23.37
N MET A 118 -12.49 0.69 -22.35
CA MET A 118 -12.39 1.73 -21.32
C MET A 118 -11.03 1.68 -20.62
N SER A 119 -10.52 0.48 -20.30
CA SER A 119 -9.20 0.32 -19.69
C SER A 119 -8.06 0.78 -20.61
N GLN A 120 -8.20 0.62 -21.93
CA GLN A 120 -7.22 1.15 -22.89
C GLN A 120 -7.27 2.67 -22.99
N ASP A 121 -8.46 3.26 -22.99
CA ASP A 121 -8.64 4.72 -22.99
C ASP A 121 -8.07 5.36 -21.70
N LEU A 122 -8.46 4.81 -20.54
CA LEU A 122 -8.01 5.29 -19.24
C LEU A 122 -6.50 5.11 -19.05
N ALA A 123 -5.87 4.10 -19.66
CA ALA A 123 -4.43 3.92 -19.63
C ALA A 123 -3.66 5.05 -20.33
N GLY A 124 -4.31 5.80 -21.22
CA GLY A 124 -3.73 7.02 -21.80
C GLY A 124 -3.79 8.23 -20.87
N ARG A 125 -4.63 8.19 -19.82
CA ARG A 125 -4.92 9.32 -18.92
C ARG A 125 -4.38 9.11 -17.50
N PHE A 126 -4.22 7.86 -17.07
CA PHE A 126 -3.77 7.50 -15.73
C PHE A 126 -2.56 6.56 -15.80
N ASP A 127 -1.51 6.88 -15.01
CA ASP A 127 -0.35 6.00 -14.83
C ASP A 127 -0.68 4.86 -13.85
N ALA A 128 -1.38 3.85 -14.38
CA ALA A 128 -2.06 2.81 -13.62
C ALA A 128 -1.52 1.39 -13.89
N GLY A 129 -0.29 1.28 -14.40
CA GLY A 129 0.25 0.01 -14.91
C GLY A 129 -0.39 -0.40 -16.26
N GLY A 130 -0.82 0.58 -17.04
CA GLY A 130 -1.48 0.39 -18.33
C GLY A 130 -2.85 -0.27 -18.23
N ALA A 131 -3.41 -0.67 -19.37
CA ALA A 131 -4.77 -1.22 -19.45
C ALA A 131 -4.94 -2.50 -18.61
N THR A 132 -3.87 -3.28 -18.44
CA THR A 132 -3.85 -4.47 -17.59
C THR A 132 -4.02 -4.13 -16.11
N GLY A 133 -3.35 -3.10 -15.60
CA GLY A 133 -3.50 -2.65 -14.21
C GLY A 133 -4.91 -2.10 -13.93
N ILE A 134 -5.48 -1.40 -14.90
CA ILE A 134 -6.86 -0.90 -14.82
C ILE A 134 -7.87 -2.05 -14.78
N LEU A 135 -7.72 -3.07 -15.65
CA LEU A 135 -8.55 -4.27 -15.59
C LEU A 135 -8.41 -5.05 -14.28
N LYS A 136 -7.18 -5.15 -13.73
CA LYS A 136 -6.96 -5.75 -12.41
C LYS A 136 -7.71 -4.99 -11.32
N SER A 137 -7.77 -3.66 -11.42
CA SER A 137 -8.49 -2.82 -10.48
C SER A 137 -10.00 -3.03 -10.55
N ALA A 138 -10.55 -3.07 -11.77
CA ALA A 138 -11.96 -3.42 -11.97
C ALA A 138 -12.27 -4.84 -11.47
N THR A 139 -11.34 -5.79 -11.64
CA THR A 139 -11.46 -7.15 -11.12
C THR A 139 -11.55 -7.15 -9.59
N GLU A 140 -10.73 -6.36 -8.89
CA GLU A 140 -10.79 -6.26 -7.42
C GLU A 140 -12.11 -5.64 -6.93
N LEU A 141 -12.65 -4.65 -7.64
CA LEU A 141 -13.98 -4.10 -7.36
C LEU A 141 -15.09 -5.15 -7.54
N LEU A 142 -15.05 -5.92 -8.62
CA LEU A 142 -16.03 -6.99 -8.88
C LEU A 142 -15.94 -8.11 -7.83
N LYS A 143 -14.73 -8.52 -7.42
CA LYS A 143 -14.54 -9.50 -6.33
C LYS A 143 -15.17 -9.05 -5.02
N ALA A 144 -15.29 -7.74 -4.82
CA ALA A 144 -15.89 -7.15 -3.64
C ALA A 144 -17.42 -7.04 -3.69
N GLY A 145 -18.05 -7.51 -4.77
CA GLY A 145 -19.49 -7.49 -4.94
C GLY A 145 -20.03 -6.23 -5.62
N PHE A 146 -19.17 -5.40 -6.22
CA PHE A 146 -19.65 -4.35 -7.12
C PHE A 146 -20.24 -5.01 -8.37
N THR A 147 -21.38 -4.51 -8.82
CA THR A 147 -21.89 -4.82 -10.17
C THR A 147 -20.98 -4.23 -11.24
N PHE A 148 -21.10 -4.71 -12.47
CA PHE A 148 -20.31 -4.21 -13.59
C PHE A 148 -20.39 -2.68 -13.77
N GLU A 149 -21.59 -2.10 -13.72
CA GLU A 149 -21.76 -0.64 -13.85
C GLU A 149 -21.19 0.12 -12.64
N GLN A 150 -21.34 -0.41 -11.42
CA GLN A 150 -20.74 0.19 -10.24
C GLN A 150 -19.21 0.14 -10.30
N ALA A 151 -18.64 -0.95 -10.77
CA ALA A 151 -17.19 -1.09 -10.95
C ALA A 151 -16.67 -0.07 -11.97
N LYS A 152 -17.36 0.11 -13.11
CA LYS A 152 -17.03 1.16 -14.09
C LYS A 152 -17.07 2.55 -13.47
N GLY A 153 -18.13 2.88 -12.73
CA GLY A 153 -18.25 4.18 -12.07
C GLY A 153 -17.15 4.43 -11.04
N ALA A 154 -16.83 3.43 -10.21
CA ALA A 154 -15.83 3.55 -9.15
C ALA A 154 -14.38 3.51 -9.68
N LEU A 155 -14.17 2.96 -10.88
CA LEU A 155 -12.84 2.76 -11.45
C LEU A 155 -12.07 4.07 -11.61
N GLU A 156 -12.69 5.12 -12.16
CA GLU A 156 -12.02 6.43 -12.31
C GLU A 156 -11.61 7.02 -10.96
N GLN A 157 -12.45 6.85 -9.92
CA GLN A 157 -12.14 7.31 -8.58
C GLN A 157 -10.97 6.53 -7.96
N VAL A 158 -10.94 5.21 -8.15
CA VAL A 158 -9.83 4.37 -7.71
C VAL A 158 -8.52 4.75 -8.40
N LEU A 159 -8.57 5.05 -9.70
CA LEU A 159 -7.42 5.50 -10.48
C LEU A 159 -6.93 6.88 -10.03
N ALA A 160 -7.84 7.83 -9.83
CA ALA A 160 -7.51 9.16 -9.33
C ALA A 160 -6.90 9.09 -7.93
N ALA A 161 -7.46 8.28 -7.03
CA ALA A 161 -6.94 8.10 -5.69
C ALA A 161 -5.55 7.45 -5.66
N SER A 162 -5.33 6.43 -6.51
CA SER A 162 -4.00 5.82 -6.68
C SER A 162 -2.97 6.82 -7.20
N ALA A 163 -3.34 7.62 -8.20
CA ALA A 163 -2.47 8.67 -8.74
C ALA A 163 -2.15 9.76 -7.71
N LEU A 164 -3.13 10.14 -6.87
CA LEU A 164 -2.94 11.12 -5.80
C LEU A 164 -2.05 10.59 -4.68
N ALA A 165 -2.19 9.31 -4.32
CA ALA A 165 -1.43 8.70 -3.24
C ALA A 165 0.00 8.34 -3.67
N GLY A 166 0.18 7.89 -4.91
CA GLY A 166 1.48 7.59 -5.52
C GLY A 166 2.21 6.37 -4.94
N ASP A 167 1.69 5.73 -3.90
CA ASP A 167 2.30 4.64 -3.12
C ASP A 167 1.54 3.30 -3.23
N MET A 168 0.37 3.30 -3.85
CA MET A 168 -0.50 2.13 -4.04
C MET A 168 -0.89 1.98 -5.51
N THR A 169 -0.91 0.75 -6.03
CA THR A 169 -1.46 0.50 -7.36
C THR A 169 -2.98 0.69 -7.33
N PRO A 170 -3.63 1.03 -8.47
CA PRO A 170 -5.09 1.18 -8.48
C PRO A 170 -5.81 -0.11 -8.06
N ALA A 171 -5.21 -1.27 -8.29
CA ALA A 171 -5.76 -2.54 -7.81
C ALA A 171 -5.71 -2.64 -6.28
N ASP A 172 -4.61 -2.20 -5.65
CA ASP A 172 -4.50 -2.18 -4.20
C ASP A 172 -5.48 -1.17 -3.57
N VAL A 173 -5.67 -0.01 -4.22
CA VAL A 173 -6.66 0.99 -3.80
C VAL A 173 -8.06 0.43 -3.92
N GLY A 174 -8.40 -0.19 -5.05
CA GLY A 174 -9.70 -0.84 -5.27
C GLY A 174 -9.98 -1.94 -4.26
N ALA A 175 -8.99 -2.78 -3.95
CA ALA A 175 -9.10 -3.83 -2.94
C ALA A 175 -9.29 -3.25 -1.52
N SER A 176 -8.57 -2.18 -1.17
CA SER A 176 -8.68 -1.54 0.15
C SER A 176 -10.01 -0.82 0.34
N LEU A 177 -10.43 -0.06 -0.68
CA LEU A 177 -11.73 0.60 -0.77
C LEU A 177 -12.85 -0.41 -0.52
N SER A 178 -12.85 -1.45 -1.35
CA SER A 178 -13.78 -2.57 -1.31
C SER A 178 -13.87 -3.20 0.07
N LYS A 179 -12.72 -3.56 0.64
CA LYS A 179 -12.65 -4.17 1.96
C LYS A 179 -13.21 -3.26 3.05
N THR A 180 -12.94 -1.96 2.97
CA THR A 180 -13.43 -0.98 3.93
C THR A 180 -14.94 -0.82 3.83
N ILE A 181 -15.50 -0.71 2.61
CA ILE A 181 -16.95 -0.70 2.36
C ILE A 181 -17.62 -1.91 3.00
N THR A 182 -17.10 -3.12 2.75
CA THR A 182 -17.62 -4.36 3.33
C THR A 182 -17.50 -4.37 4.86
N GLN A 183 -16.34 -4.01 5.41
CA GLN A 183 -16.11 -4.00 6.85
C GLN A 183 -17.08 -3.08 7.58
N PHE A 184 -17.34 -1.89 7.04
CA PHE A 184 -18.23 -0.90 7.64
C PHE A 184 -19.70 -1.05 7.19
N ARG A 185 -20.03 -2.12 6.44
CA ARG A 185 -21.38 -2.40 5.93
C ARG A 185 -22.00 -1.19 5.22
N MET A 186 -21.18 -0.50 4.43
CA MET A 186 -21.61 0.71 3.74
C MET A 186 -22.60 0.36 2.62
N PRO A 187 -23.59 1.25 2.32
CA PRO A 187 -24.64 0.94 1.36
C PRO A 187 -24.08 0.78 -0.06
N MET A 188 -24.46 -0.32 -0.71
CA MET A 188 -23.98 -0.72 -2.05
C MET A 188 -25.11 -1.17 -2.98
N LYS A 189 -26.39 -1.05 -2.58
CA LYS A 189 -27.52 -1.65 -3.30
C LYS A 189 -27.81 -0.97 -4.63
N THR A 190 -27.63 0.36 -4.70
CA THR A 190 -27.80 1.13 -5.92
C THR A 190 -26.46 1.64 -6.44
N TYR A 191 -26.41 2.03 -7.72
CA TYR A 191 -25.24 2.68 -8.29
C TYR A 191 -24.83 3.93 -7.49
N GLU A 192 -25.79 4.81 -7.18
CA GLU A 192 -25.54 6.04 -6.43
C GLU A 192 -24.99 5.75 -5.02
N GLN A 193 -25.54 4.74 -4.33
CA GLN A 193 -25.04 4.31 -3.03
C GLN A 193 -23.59 3.81 -3.12
N ALA A 194 -23.27 3.00 -4.13
CA ALA A 194 -21.92 2.49 -4.32
C ALA A 194 -20.90 3.59 -4.62
N MET A 195 -21.26 4.57 -5.45
CA MET A 195 -20.42 5.73 -5.73
C MET A 195 -20.22 6.61 -4.50
N LYS A 196 -21.28 6.84 -3.73
CA LYS A 196 -21.21 7.61 -2.49
C LYS A 196 -20.35 6.92 -1.43
N SER A 197 -20.54 5.60 -1.24
CA SER A 197 -19.74 4.80 -0.30
C SER A 197 -18.27 4.77 -0.71
N SER A 198 -18.01 4.59 -2.01
CA SER A 198 -16.65 4.65 -2.56
C SER A 198 -15.99 5.99 -2.29
N THR A 199 -16.71 7.08 -2.55
CA THR A 199 -16.21 8.45 -2.32
C THR A 199 -15.89 8.70 -0.87
N ILE A 200 -16.79 8.35 0.04
CA ILE A 200 -16.56 8.54 1.48
C ILE A 200 -15.30 7.79 1.91
N VAL A 201 -15.14 6.51 1.55
CA VAL A 201 -13.96 5.73 1.97
C VAL A 201 -12.67 6.30 1.38
N THR A 202 -12.66 6.53 0.07
CA THR A 202 -11.47 7.06 -0.61
C THR A 202 -11.09 8.43 -0.07
N ASP A 203 -12.05 9.33 0.15
CA ASP A 203 -11.79 10.65 0.73
C ASP A 203 -11.20 10.54 2.13
N ARG A 204 -11.67 9.62 2.97
CA ARG A 204 -11.11 9.41 4.32
C ARG A 204 -9.70 8.86 4.28
N MET A 205 -9.42 7.92 3.38
CA MET A 205 -8.07 7.38 3.19
C MET A 205 -7.10 8.45 2.70
N VAL A 206 -7.48 9.20 1.67
CA VAL A 206 -6.68 10.30 1.12
C VAL A 206 -6.50 11.39 2.17
N TYR A 207 -7.57 11.81 2.85
CA TYR A 207 -7.51 12.80 3.92
C TYR A 207 -6.55 12.40 5.05
N ALA A 208 -6.62 11.15 5.51
CA ALA A 208 -5.72 10.65 6.55
C ALA A 208 -4.26 10.63 6.07
N ALA A 209 -4.00 10.25 4.81
CA ALA A 209 -2.68 10.24 4.23
C ALA A 209 -2.10 11.67 4.10
N VAL A 210 -2.86 12.63 3.58
CA VAL A 210 -2.38 14.02 3.40
C VAL A 210 -2.31 14.82 4.71
N SER A 211 -3.07 14.44 5.73
CA SER A 211 -3.16 15.16 7.00
C SER A 211 -2.25 14.60 8.10
N THR A 212 -1.50 13.55 7.81
CA THR A 212 -0.58 12.89 8.75
C THR A 212 0.73 12.52 8.05
N VAL A 213 1.63 11.85 8.79
CA VAL A 213 2.87 11.30 8.22
C VAL A 213 2.68 9.91 7.60
N ALA A 214 1.47 9.35 7.67
CA ALA A 214 1.16 8.04 7.12
C ALA A 214 0.96 8.10 5.60
N SER A 215 1.45 7.07 4.91
CA SER A 215 1.13 6.84 3.51
C SER A 215 -0.30 6.27 3.35
N MET A 216 -0.89 6.31 2.16
CA MET A 216 -2.22 5.71 1.95
C MET A 216 -2.18 4.20 2.15
N LYS A 217 -1.04 3.57 1.83
CA LYS A 217 -0.75 2.17 2.16
C LYS A 217 -0.79 1.92 3.67
N ASP A 218 -0.22 2.81 4.49
CA ASP A 218 -0.24 2.68 5.94
C ASP A 218 -1.67 2.78 6.50
N ILE A 219 -2.49 3.70 5.97
CA ILE A 219 -3.90 3.83 6.34
C ILE A 219 -4.68 2.56 5.96
N SER A 220 -4.49 2.08 4.73
CA SER A 220 -5.07 0.83 4.22
C SER A 220 -4.70 -0.37 5.09
N GLU A 221 -3.43 -0.50 5.47
CA GLU A 221 -2.96 -1.55 6.38
C GLU A 221 -3.58 -1.43 7.77
N SER A 222 -3.76 -0.22 8.28
CA SER A 222 -4.41 0.02 9.57
C SER A 222 -5.87 -0.47 9.55
N PHE A 223 -6.63 -0.09 8.52
CA PHE A 223 -8.02 -0.51 8.35
C PHE A 223 -8.15 -2.02 8.12
N LYS A 224 -7.20 -2.64 7.40
CA LYS A 224 -7.14 -4.10 7.23
C LYS A 224 -7.24 -4.83 8.56
N TYR A 225 -6.61 -4.30 9.61
CA TYR A 225 -6.65 -4.92 10.94
C TYR A 225 -7.79 -4.39 11.83
N ALA A 226 -7.99 -3.08 11.89
CA ALA A 226 -8.92 -2.47 12.84
C ALA A 226 -10.37 -2.38 12.33
N GLY A 227 -10.60 -2.24 11.03
CA GLY A 227 -11.91 -1.86 10.48
C GLY A 227 -13.04 -2.83 10.84
N GLY A 228 -12.80 -4.14 10.71
CA GLY A 228 -13.82 -5.14 11.05
C GLY A 228 -14.23 -5.12 12.53
N VAL A 229 -13.27 -5.05 13.47
CA VAL A 229 -13.59 -5.02 14.90
C VAL A 229 -14.20 -3.68 15.33
N ALA A 230 -13.79 -2.58 14.68
CA ALA A 230 -14.29 -1.26 15.00
C ALA A 230 -15.75 -1.12 14.55
N SER A 231 -16.06 -1.60 13.35
CA SER A 231 -17.43 -1.65 12.83
C SER A 231 -18.36 -2.51 13.71
N THR A 232 -17.93 -3.71 14.13
CA THR A 232 -18.76 -4.56 15.01
C THR A 232 -19.00 -3.95 16.38
N THR A 233 -18.11 -3.08 16.84
CA THR A 233 -18.25 -2.33 18.10
C THR A 233 -18.98 -1.00 17.94
N GLY A 234 -19.54 -0.74 16.75
CA GLY A 234 -20.35 0.45 16.47
C GLY A 234 -19.55 1.72 16.16
N ASN A 235 -18.23 1.62 16.00
CA ASN A 235 -17.43 2.78 15.59
C ASN A 235 -17.67 3.10 14.12
N SER A 236 -17.96 4.36 13.81
CA SER A 236 -18.07 4.84 12.44
C SER A 236 -16.72 4.85 11.74
N LEU A 237 -16.73 4.81 10.40
CA LEU A 237 -15.52 4.97 9.60
C LEU A 237 -14.75 6.25 9.95
N ASP A 238 -15.47 7.36 10.19
CA ASP A 238 -14.86 8.65 10.53
C ASP A 238 -14.14 8.59 11.89
N SER A 239 -14.74 7.93 12.88
CA SER A 239 -14.11 7.71 14.19
C SER A 239 -12.85 6.86 14.07
N VAL A 240 -12.91 5.78 13.29
CA VAL A 240 -11.77 4.89 13.06
C VAL A 240 -10.66 5.59 12.29
N THR A 241 -11.01 6.36 11.27
CA THR A 241 -10.07 7.21 10.52
C THR A 241 -9.37 8.18 11.47
N ALA A 242 -10.09 8.86 12.34
CA ALA A 242 -9.51 9.79 13.32
C ALA A 242 -8.57 9.09 14.31
N MET A 243 -8.94 7.89 14.78
CA MET A 243 -8.07 7.09 15.66
C MET A 243 -6.78 6.68 14.94
N VAL A 244 -6.87 6.19 13.69
CA VAL A 244 -5.70 5.84 12.87
C VAL A 244 -4.83 7.07 12.63
N MET A 245 -5.44 8.24 12.36
CA MET A 245 -4.70 9.49 12.22
C MET A 245 -3.98 9.89 13.52
N ALA A 246 -4.56 9.62 14.69
CA ALA A 246 -3.90 9.88 15.97
C ALA A 246 -2.69 8.96 16.17
N PHE A 247 -2.78 7.67 15.83
CA PHE A 247 -1.63 6.76 15.81
C PHE A 247 -0.55 7.24 14.84
N ALA A 248 -0.95 7.65 13.64
CA ALA A 248 -0.03 8.16 12.63
C ALA A 248 0.71 9.42 13.09
N LYS A 249 0.00 10.37 13.71
CA LYS A 249 0.61 11.57 14.31
C LYS A 249 1.58 11.24 15.46
N ALA A 250 1.35 10.12 16.16
CA ALA A 250 2.26 9.59 17.17
C ALA A 250 3.40 8.74 16.59
N GLY A 251 3.50 8.61 15.25
CA GLY A 251 4.54 7.84 14.57
C GLY A 251 4.30 6.34 14.51
N VAL A 252 3.12 5.85 14.91
CA VAL A 252 2.73 4.44 14.78
C VAL A 252 1.94 4.29 13.48
N LEU A 253 2.44 3.49 12.54
CA LEU A 253 1.95 3.44 11.17
C LEU A 253 1.54 2.02 10.76
N GLY A 254 0.78 1.93 9.67
CA GLY A 254 0.52 0.68 8.98
C GLY A 254 -0.08 -0.41 9.86
N SER A 255 0.45 -1.62 9.69
CA SER A 255 0.00 -2.78 10.46
C SER A 255 0.07 -2.61 11.98
N ASP A 256 1.08 -1.92 12.51
CA ASP A 256 1.24 -1.73 13.96
C ASP A 256 0.12 -0.86 14.52
N ALA A 257 -0.22 0.22 13.82
CA ALA A 257 -1.34 1.09 14.18
C ALA A 257 -2.67 0.31 14.17
N GLY A 258 -2.91 -0.48 13.13
CA GLY A 258 -4.12 -1.29 13.02
C GLY A 258 -4.24 -2.37 14.10
N VAL A 259 -3.14 -3.05 14.43
CA VAL A 259 -3.10 -4.08 15.48
C VAL A 259 -3.27 -3.45 16.87
N ALA A 260 -2.61 -2.32 17.12
CA ALA A 260 -2.74 -1.56 18.37
C ALA A 260 -4.18 -1.07 18.56
N LEU A 261 -4.78 -0.48 17.52
CA LEU A 261 -6.16 0.00 17.56
C LEU A 261 -7.15 -1.16 17.79
N ARG A 262 -7.01 -2.27 17.05
CA ARG A 262 -7.83 -3.47 17.30
C ARG A 262 -7.70 -3.93 18.75
N SER A 263 -6.49 -3.99 19.27
CA SER A 263 -6.22 -4.42 20.65
C SER A 263 -6.83 -3.48 21.67
N ALA A 264 -6.78 -2.17 21.42
CA ALA A 264 -7.44 -1.16 22.25
C ALA A 264 -8.95 -1.36 22.26
N ILE A 265 -9.59 -1.51 21.10
CA ILE A 265 -11.04 -1.74 20.96
C ILE A 265 -11.46 -3.02 21.70
N VAL A 266 -10.76 -4.14 21.48
CA VAL A 266 -11.07 -5.42 22.15
C VAL A 266 -10.97 -5.29 23.67
N ARG A 267 -9.94 -4.60 24.16
CA ARG A 267 -9.75 -4.33 25.60
C ARG A 267 -10.78 -3.36 26.16
N LEU A 268 -11.35 -2.46 25.36
CA LEU A 268 -12.44 -1.60 25.79
C LEU A 268 -13.76 -2.38 25.90
N VAL A 269 -14.05 -3.26 24.93
CA VAL A 269 -15.24 -4.12 24.96
C VAL A 269 -15.21 -5.08 26.16
N LYS A 270 -14.07 -5.72 26.40
CA LYS A 270 -13.88 -6.61 27.54
C LYS A 270 -12.73 -6.11 28.41
N MET A 271 -13.04 -5.15 29.27
CA MET A 271 -12.00 -4.49 30.07
C MET A 271 -11.41 -5.41 31.16
N PRO A 272 -10.08 -5.63 31.17
CA PRO A 272 -9.45 -6.37 32.25
C PRO A 272 -9.47 -5.56 33.55
N LYS A 273 -9.42 -6.25 34.70
CA LYS A 273 -9.46 -5.62 36.04
C LYS A 273 -8.42 -4.50 36.23
N GLY A 274 -7.24 -4.64 35.65
CA GLY A 274 -6.20 -3.61 35.66
C GLY A 274 -6.59 -2.35 34.88
N GLY A 275 -7.28 -2.49 33.75
CA GLY A 275 -7.78 -1.38 32.94
C GLY A 275 -8.87 -0.59 33.66
N MET A 276 -9.82 -1.28 34.30
CA MET A 276 -10.85 -0.62 35.11
C MET A 276 -10.23 0.20 36.24
N LYS A 277 -9.23 -0.35 36.95
CA LYS A 277 -8.50 0.38 37.99
C LYS A 277 -7.73 1.59 37.46
N ALA A 278 -7.26 1.57 36.21
CA ALA A 278 -6.58 2.71 35.59
C ALA A 278 -7.59 3.79 35.20
N LEU A 279 -8.74 3.41 34.65
CA LEU A 279 -9.83 4.34 34.33
C LEU A 279 -10.40 5.03 35.57
N SER A 280 -10.68 4.28 36.63
CA SER A 280 -11.16 4.87 37.89
C SER A 280 -10.15 5.83 38.51
N ARG A 281 -8.84 5.62 38.29
CA ARG A 281 -7.78 6.54 38.75
C ARG A 281 -7.78 7.89 38.03
N ILE A 282 -8.24 7.92 36.78
CA ILE A 282 -8.39 9.16 36.00
C ILE A 282 -9.83 9.69 36.05
N GLY A 283 -10.66 9.20 36.97
CA GLY A 283 -12.02 9.68 37.19
C GLY A 283 -13.04 9.22 36.15
N MET A 284 -12.74 8.21 35.33
CA MET A 284 -13.68 7.69 34.33
C MET A 284 -14.26 6.35 34.78
N ASN A 285 -15.60 6.22 34.75
CA ASN A 285 -16.29 4.95 34.96
C ASN A 285 -16.91 4.48 33.65
N LEU A 286 -16.61 3.24 33.23
CA LEU A 286 -17.15 2.67 32.00
C LEU A 286 -18.68 2.58 31.97
N SER A 287 -19.31 2.39 33.14
CA SER A 287 -20.76 2.37 33.30
C SER A 287 -21.44 3.62 32.74
N ASP A 288 -20.73 4.74 32.73
CA ASP A 288 -21.26 6.04 32.32
C ASP A 288 -21.26 6.18 30.79
N TYR A 289 -20.56 5.28 30.09
CA TYR A 289 -20.34 5.30 28.64
C TYR A 289 -20.85 4.05 27.92
N THR A 290 -21.37 3.04 28.64
CA THR A 290 -21.91 1.82 28.03
C THR A 290 -23.38 1.99 27.64
N GLN A 291 -23.63 2.48 26.43
CA GLN A 291 -24.77 2.00 25.63
C GLN A 291 -24.23 1.00 24.60
N ALA A 292 -23.64 -0.10 25.06
CA ALA A 292 -23.09 -1.11 24.16
C ALA A 292 -24.25 -1.94 23.56
N ARG A 293 -24.42 -1.89 22.24
CA ARG A 293 -25.20 -2.93 21.54
C ARG A 293 -24.51 -4.27 21.80
N PRO A 294 -25.20 -5.29 22.34
CA PRO A 294 -24.59 -6.60 22.52
C PRO A 294 -24.19 -7.15 21.15
N VAL A 295 -22.91 -7.44 20.97
CA VAL A 295 -22.41 -8.14 19.77
C VAL A 295 -22.79 -9.61 19.93
N THR A 296 -24.00 -9.97 19.52
CA THR A 296 -24.46 -11.36 19.45
C THR A 296 -24.05 -11.96 18.10
N ALA A 297 -23.95 -13.29 18.04
CA ALA A 297 -23.60 -14.01 16.81
C ALA A 297 -24.51 -13.63 15.63
N ASP A 298 -25.77 -13.27 15.90
CA ASP A 298 -26.76 -12.87 14.90
C ASP A 298 -26.32 -11.61 14.11
N THR A 299 -25.63 -10.66 14.76
CA THR A 299 -25.13 -9.43 14.12
C THR A 299 -23.95 -9.65 13.16
N VAL A 300 -23.37 -10.86 13.15
CA VAL A 300 -22.24 -11.25 12.29
C VAL A 300 -22.74 -12.01 11.05
N VAL A 301 -23.94 -12.58 11.09
CA VAL A 301 -24.46 -13.49 10.04
C VAL A 301 -25.55 -12.85 9.18
N GLU A 302 -26.14 -11.72 9.57
CA GLU A 302 -27.06 -11.02 8.67
C GLU A 302 -26.30 -10.28 7.56
N THR A 303 -26.39 -10.91 6.38
CA THR A 303 -26.06 -10.51 5.01
C THR A 303 -26.37 -9.07 4.64
#